data_AF-A0A2S6HEK2-F1
#
_entry.id   AF-A0A2S6HEK2-F1
#
_cell.length_a   1.000
_cell.length_b   1.000
_cell.length_c   1.000
_cell.angle_alpha   90.00
_cell.angle_beta   90.00
_cell.angle_gamma   90.00
#
_symmetry.space_group_name_H-M   'P 1'
#
loop_
_entity.id
_entity.type
_entity.pdbx_description
1 polymer ?
#
loop_
_entity_poly.entity_id
_entity_poly.type
_entity_poly.pdbx_seq_one_letter_code
_entity_poly.pdbx_strand_id
1 'polypeptide(L)'
;MATFSYARLARHPGIWRVDGIGPVRSNGRLGIHTTVYFSGLSESSLNYPYKKTSLNGTSLALPIHVASLCEFKVGTVWREGKRVLGPEPISTWYQVDVSRVRLVSLGEAITINEHQISTVLPDLYFCLGSNRAQLAQTLYAIVPVLADWMTHWLIVPASELLRFYVGVSSPLLSDTLQGRLDNYISWDKSQLQEGAVTLHVKKRLTRKEAVVLGRAVASEYAKTTLFSVHQHLASVQAGNVLLNSDRKRQLIIKANFPFADSTQLYVAGKRMPLTSSDGKEDWAVFAMEILTCSHPYNFSILRINSEELLNCTGQTIAGDGGTQWPHHIPMFDQGQDELELTDELADKRLTPLVIRNHSNQFNALSDIKIEYHILAIGQMSRRNSKNTSVSVEAWTLNDGSYSQDAQGNQGVSEQQHHVEQINRDLAVFLSMLQFLRVKVQTLGWRIITRNNKGGLSQNGELIAVFPEKIGKCRTWHRMLIESEGSTRPRQVVWAEINLGNDERYLYLLEMELKSGENGQCTILLYLNDFSRLDDETFTELLILTAIQNRWTDQHNKWKNKHQRRAEMLFKKIIMYRLNHPPVPKIKQFDKEKTQLNPKLWSNILLEKITELLPYWK
;
A
#
# COMPACT_ATOMS: atom_id res chain seq x y z
N MET A 1 -8.91 9.19 -3.25
CA MET A 1 -7.49 9.32 -2.93
C MET A 1 -7.18 10.74 -3.34
N ALA A 2 -6.97 11.61 -2.36
CA ALA A 2 -6.30 12.85 -2.69
C ALA A 2 -4.90 12.43 -3.14
N THR A 3 -4.47 12.91 -4.32
CA THR A 3 -3.11 12.71 -4.78
C THR A 3 -2.24 13.64 -3.95
N PHE A 4 -1.50 13.06 -3.00
CA PHE A 4 -0.50 13.80 -2.26
C PHE A 4 0.80 13.82 -3.05
N SER A 5 1.30 15.01 -3.33
CA SER A 5 2.68 15.20 -3.77
C SER A 5 3.57 15.45 -2.54
N TYR A 6 4.69 14.75 -2.46
CA TYR A 6 5.70 15.01 -1.44
C TYR A 6 6.55 16.20 -1.86
N ALA A 7 6.24 17.39 -1.32
CA ALA A 7 6.83 18.65 -1.74
C ALA A 7 8.37 18.64 -1.68
N ARG A 8 8.95 17.97 -0.68
CA ARG A 8 10.41 17.82 -0.58
C ARG A 8 11.02 17.03 -1.72
N LEU A 9 10.39 15.94 -2.13
CA LEU A 9 10.86 15.16 -3.27
C LEU A 9 10.59 15.90 -4.59
N ALA A 10 9.48 16.64 -4.69
CA ALA A 10 9.15 17.46 -5.86
C ALA A 10 10.19 18.56 -6.16
N ARG A 11 10.92 19.05 -5.13
CA ARG A 11 12.03 20.00 -5.30
C ARG A 11 13.26 19.39 -6.00
N HIS A 12 13.31 18.07 -6.15
CA HIS A 12 14.40 17.38 -6.83
C HIS A 12 13.93 16.89 -8.20
N PRO A 13 14.29 17.58 -9.30
CA PRO A 13 13.84 17.20 -10.63
C PRO A 13 14.38 15.82 -11.03
N GLY A 14 13.64 15.11 -11.88
CA GLY A 14 14.00 13.81 -12.40
C GLY A 14 13.17 12.66 -11.85
N ILE A 15 13.64 11.45 -12.15
CA ILE A 15 12.99 10.18 -11.79
C ILE A 15 13.81 9.50 -10.72
N TRP A 16 13.18 9.15 -9.60
CA TRP A 16 13.84 8.64 -8.41
C TRP A 16 13.30 7.27 -8.04
N ARG A 17 14.15 6.24 -8.05
CA ARG A 17 13.82 4.91 -7.53
C ARG A 17 14.23 4.83 -6.06
N VAL A 18 13.36 4.34 -5.20
CA VAL A 18 13.71 4.00 -3.81
C VAL A 18 14.59 2.76 -3.78
N ASP A 19 15.80 2.91 -3.26
CA ASP A 19 16.79 1.82 -3.14
C ASP A 19 16.70 1.12 -1.78
N GLY A 20 16.39 1.86 -0.72
CA GLY A 20 16.40 1.34 0.63
C GLY A 20 15.96 2.36 1.67
N ILE A 21 15.59 1.82 2.83
CA ILE A 21 15.27 2.58 4.04
C ILE A 21 16.46 2.45 4.98
N GLY A 22 17.11 3.57 5.25
CA GLY A 22 18.29 3.61 6.09
C GLY A 22 18.00 3.95 7.55
N PRO A 23 18.95 4.63 8.23
CA PRO A 23 18.87 4.82 9.67
C PRO A 23 17.70 5.70 10.12
N VAL A 24 17.13 5.30 11.25
CA VAL A 24 16.14 6.01 12.04
C VAL A 24 16.82 7.10 12.85
N ARG A 25 16.20 8.26 12.96
CA ARG A 25 16.65 9.40 13.76
C ARG A 25 15.46 9.96 14.53
N SER A 26 15.62 10.19 15.83
CA SER A 26 14.65 10.98 16.57
C SER A 26 14.88 12.45 16.24
N ASN A 27 13.87 13.11 15.68
CA ASN A 27 13.82 14.56 15.57
C ASN A 27 12.87 15.03 16.65
N GLY A 28 13.40 15.42 17.83
CA GLY A 28 12.58 15.66 19.03
C GLY A 28 11.37 16.58 18.83
N ARG A 29 11.42 17.48 17.84
CA ARG A 29 10.27 18.30 17.42
C ARG A 29 9.36 17.58 16.42
N LEU A 30 9.90 17.05 15.32
CA LEU A 30 9.12 16.52 14.20
C LEU A 30 8.70 15.04 14.34
N GLY A 31 9.13 14.34 15.40
CA GLY A 31 8.88 12.92 15.61
C GLY A 31 10.01 12.03 15.05
N ILE A 32 9.75 10.73 14.96
CA ILE A 32 10.74 9.77 14.44
C ILE A 32 10.80 9.87 12.91
N HIS A 33 12.01 10.05 12.41
CA HIS A 33 12.32 10.09 10.99
C HIS A 33 13.21 8.93 10.57
N THR A 34 13.15 8.57 9.29
CA THR A 34 14.09 7.64 8.66
C THR A 34 14.61 8.23 7.36
N THR A 35 15.78 7.79 6.91
CA THR A 35 16.36 8.27 5.65
C THR A 35 15.97 7.32 4.51
N VAL A 36 15.27 7.83 3.49
CA VAL A 36 15.05 7.10 2.23
C VAL A 36 16.17 7.43 1.27
N TYR A 37 16.79 6.39 0.73
CA TYR A 37 17.83 6.51 -0.28
C TYR A 37 17.21 6.25 -1.65
N PHE A 38 17.51 7.15 -2.59
CA PHE A 38 17.03 7.11 -3.95
C PHE A 38 18.20 7.07 -4.92
N SER A 39 18.03 6.33 -6.02
CA SER A 39 18.87 6.42 -7.21
C SER A 39 18.10 7.13 -8.33
N GLY A 40 18.79 8.01 -9.05
CA GLY A 40 18.26 8.66 -10.24
C GLY A 40 18.18 7.70 -11.43
N LEU A 41 17.07 7.75 -12.17
CA LEU A 41 16.86 7.00 -13.40
C LEU A 41 16.92 7.90 -14.64
N SER A 42 17.23 7.32 -15.80
CA SER A 42 17.04 8.00 -17.08
C SER A 42 15.56 8.02 -17.49
N GLU A 43 15.15 8.98 -18.32
CA GLU A 43 13.75 9.10 -18.78
C GLU A 43 13.22 7.83 -19.49
N SER A 44 14.06 7.17 -20.30
CA SER A 44 13.73 5.92 -20.98
C SER A 44 13.62 4.70 -20.06
N SER A 45 14.00 4.83 -18.79
CA SER A 45 14.18 3.68 -17.90
C SER A 45 12.98 3.30 -17.04
N LEU A 46 11.83 3.96 -17.21
CA LEU A 46 10.59 3.59 -16.52
C LEU A 46 10.13 2.16 -16.83
N ASN A 47 10.50 1.61 -17.99
CA ASN A 47 10.17 0.25 -18.40
C ASN A 47 10.96 -0.80 -17.60
N TYR A 48 12.19 -0.49 -17.21
CA TYR A 48 13.09 -1.43 -16.53
C TYR A 48 13.87 -0.77 -15.38
N PRO A 49 13.20 -0.20 -14.36
CA PRO A 49 13.81 0.64 -13.34
C PRO A 49 14.88 -0.07 -12.49
N TYR A 50 14.96 -1.40 -12.55
CA TYR A 50 15.85 -2.24 -11.76
C TYR A 50 17.10 -2.71 -12.51
N LYS A 51 17.32 -2.28 -13.77
CA LYS A 51 18.54 -2.59 -14.51
C LYS A 51 19.66 -1.62 -14.10
N LYS A 52 20.91 -2.09 -14.09
CA LYS A 52 22.07 -1.21 -13.84
C LYS A 52 22.18 -0.09 -14.88
N THR A 53 21.88 -0.39 -16.13
CA THR A 53 21.87 0.56 -17.26
C THR A 53 20.81 1.65 -17.15
N SER A 54 19.86 1.49 -16.23
CA SER A 54 18.78 2.45 -16.03
C SER A 54 19.13 3.62 -15.13
N LEU A 55 20.24 3.51 -14.39
CA LEU A 55 20.71 4.55 -13.49
C LEU A 55 21.38 5.68 -14.27
N ASN A 56 21.14 6.92 -13.85
CA ASN A 56 21.81 8.10 -14.41
C ASN A 56 23.04 8.54 -13.59
N GLY A 57 23.36 7.82 -12.50
CA GLY A 57 24.51 8.09 -11.63
C GLY A 57 24.24 9.06 -10.47
N THR A 58 23.08 9.72 -10.41
CA THR A 58 22.72 10.59 -9.29
C THR A 58 22.12 9.79 -8.13
N SER A 59 22.31 10.30 -6.91
CA SER A 59 21.68 9.75 -5.71
C SER A 59 21.12 10.86 -4.85
N LEU A 60 20.10 10.52 -4.08
CA LEU A 60 19.40 11.44 -3.19
C LEU A 60 19.09 10.71 -1.88
N ALA A 61 19.27 11.39 -0.76
CA ALA A 61 18.92 10.89 0.56
C ALA A 61 17.97 11.89 1.24
N LEU A 62 16.74 11.47 1.55
CA LEU A 62 15.75 12.34 2.18
C LEU A 62 15.34 11.77 3.55
N PRO A 63 15.49 12.52 4.65
CA PRO A 63 14.81 12.19 5.89
C PRO A 63 13.30 12.40 5.72
N ILE A 64 12.52 11.39 6.05
CA ILE A 64 11.04 11.40 6.02
C ILE A 64 10.51 11.01 7.40
N HIS A 65 9.31 11.43 7.73
CA HIS A 65 8.61 10.87 8.89
C HIS A 65 8.32 9.38 8.66
N VAL A 66 8.47 8.55 9.69
CA VAL A 66 8.30 7.09 9.58
C VAL A 66 6.90 6.65 9.16
N ALA A 67 5.89 7.49 9.37
CA ALA A 67 4.55 7.32 8.83
C ALA A 67 4.53 7.10 7.30
N SER A 68 5.48 7.71 6.58
CA SER A 68 5.56 7.67 5.12
C SER A 68 6.15 6.36 4.58
N LEU A 69 6.58 5.43 5.44
CA LEU A 69 7.00 4.08 5.03
C LEU A 69 5.86 3.28 4.39
N CYS A 70 4.60 3.65 4.64
CA CYS A 70 3.45 3.11 3.93
C CYS A 70 3.52 3.39 2.40
N GLU A 71 4.15 4.50 2.02
CA GLU A 71 4.25 4.99 0.65
C GLU A 71 5.62 4.70 0.02
N PHE A 72 6.73 5.01 0.72
CA PHE A 72 8.09 4.80 0.25
C PHE A 72 8.55 3.35 0.46
N LYS A 73 8.24 2.50 -0.51
CA LYS A 73 8.67 1.09 -0.54
C LYS A 73 9.88 0.94 -1.47
N VAL A 74 10.75 -0.01 -1.16
CA VAL A 74 11.88 -0.34 -2.05
C VAL A 74 11.35 -0.68 -3.45
N GLY A 75 12.05 -0.21 -4.48
CA GLY A 75 11.66 -0.41 -5.87
C GLY A 75 10.60 0.56 -6.40
N THR A 76 9.89 1.31 -5.54
CA THR A 76 8.96 2.34 -6.04
C THR A 76 9.71 3.45 -6.77
N VAL A 77 9.10 3.97 -7.84
CA VAL A 77 9.66 5.04 -8.66
C VAL A 77 8.78 6.28 -8.54
N TRP A 78 9.43 7.43 -8.41
CA TRP A 78 8.81 8.71 -8.14
C TRP A 78 9.28 9.76 -9.15
N ARG A 79 8.38 10.67 -9.53
CA ARG A 79 8.65 11.85 -10.34
C ARG A 79 7.86 13.01 -9.75
N GLU A 80 8.49 14.16 -9.56
CA GLU A 80 7.81 15.39 -9.06
C GLU A 80 7.02 15.17 -7.76
N GLY A 81 7.57 14.38 -6.83
CA GLY A 81 6.94 14.07 -5.54
C GLY A 81 5.75 13.10 -5.60
N LYS A 82 5.43 12.55 -6.79
CA LYS A 82 4.36 11.57 -7.00
C LYS A 82 4.93 10.21 -7.38
N ARG A 83 4.30 9.13 -6.92
CA ARG A 83 4.66 7.77 -7.29
C ARG A 83 4.15 7.48 -8.70
N VAL A 84 5.05 7.08 -9.60
CA VAL A 84 4.73 6.75 -11.00
C VAL A 84 4.74 5.25 -11.27
N LEU A 85 5.48 4.47 -10.46
CA LEU A 85 5.58 3.01 -10.60
C LEU A 85 5.86 2.32 -9.27
N GLY A 86 5.37 1.09 -9.11
CA GLY A 86 5.70 0.17 -8.01
C GLY A 86 6.38 -1.11 -8.50
N PRO A 87 6.89 -1.96 -7.58
CA PRO A 87 7.41 -3.28 -7.93
C PRO A 87 6.35 -4.16 -8.58
N GLU A 88 6.78 -4.98 -9.55
CA GLU A 88 5.87 -5.87 -10.26
C GLU A 88 5.56 -7.13 -9.42
N PRO A 89 4.29 -7.58 -9.37
CA PRO A 89 3.94 -8.84 -8.74
C PRO A 89 4.60 -10.01 -9.44
N ILE A 90 5.05 -10.98 -8.64
CA ILE A 90 5.50 -12.27 -9.16
C ILE A 90 4.30 -13.21 -9.06
N SER A 91 3.88 -13.81 -10.17
CA SER A 91 2.64 -14.58 -10.32
C SER A 91 2.55 -15.89 -9.53
N THR A 92 3.37 -16.06 -8.50
CA THR A 92 3.52 -17.29 -7.72
C THR A 92 3.36 -16.98 -6.23
N TRP A 93 2.63 -17.84 -5.52
CA TRP A 93 2.62 -17.84 -4.06
C TRP A 93 3.80 -18.65 -3.54
N TYR A 94 4.53 -18.09 -2.60
CA TYR A 94 5.71 -18.73 -2.01
C TYR A 94 5.35 -19.29 -0.64
N GLN A 95 5.35 -20.63 -0.50
CA GLN A 95 5.36 -21.27 0.81
C GLN A 95 6.75 -21.04 1.43
N VAL A 96 6.82 -20.39 2.58
CA VAL A 96 8.09 -20.06 3.24
C VAL A 96 8.15 -20.66 4.63
N ASP A 97 9.35 -21.06 5.06
CA ASP A 97 9.61 -21.55 6.41
C ASP A 97 10.21 -20.45 7.29
N VAL A 98 9.34 -19.77 8.03
CA VAL A 98 9.76 -18.64 8.87
C VAL A 98 10.54 -19.10 10.10
N SER A 99 10.42 -20.37 10.53
CA SER A 99 11.20 -20.90 11.66
C SER A 99 12.72 -20.82 11.42
N ARG A 100 13.12 -20.76 10.15
CA ARG A 100 14.52 -20.72 9.69
C ARG A 100 14.94 -19.35 9.16
N VAL A 101 14.17 -18.30 9.44
CA VAL A 101 14.51 -16.94 9.01
C VAL A 101 15.84 -16.49 9.61
N ARG A 102 16.68 -15.85 8.80
CA ARG A 102 17.91 -15.18 9.24
C ARG A 102 17.84 -13.70 8.88
N LEU A 103 18.10 -12.83 9.86
CA LEU A 103 18.31 -11.41 9.61
C LEU A 103 19.80 -11.18 9.37
N VAL A 104 20.14 -10.60 8.22
CA VAL A 104 21.52 -10.31 7.84
C VAL A 104 21.64 -8.88 7.33
N SER A 105 22.82 -8.29 7.46
CA SER A 105 23.06 -6.94 6.94
C SER A 105 23.36 -6.97 5.44
N LEU A 106 23.03 -5.90 4.70
CA LEU A 106 23.33 -5.81 3.27
C LEU A 106 24.83 -6.00 2.95
N GLY A 107 25.70 -5.44 3.78
CA GLY A 107 27.15 -5.50 3.62
C GLY A 107 27.80 -6.74 4.24
N GLU A 108 27.01 -7.67 4.77
CA GLU A 108 27.50 -8.88 5.41
C GLU A 108 27.60 -10.02 4.38
N ALA A 109 28.76 -10.69 4.35
CA ALA A 109 28.92 -11.92 3.59
C ALA A 109 28.20 -13.06 4.31
N ILE A 110 27.49 -13.91 3.55
CA ILE A 110 26.66 -14.97 4.11
C ILE A 110 26.92 -16.31 3.45
N THR A 111 26.65 -17.38 4.17
CA THR A 111 26.72 -18.74 3.65
C THR A 111 25.32 -19.26 3.29
N ILE A 112 25.17 -19.68 2.04
CA ILE A 112 23.98 -20.32 1.48
C ILE A 112 24.43 -21.64 0.84
N ASN A 113 23.85 -22.76 1.28
CA ASN A 113 24.16 -24.09 0.75
C ASN A 113 25.67 -24.35 0.62
N GLU A 114 26.43 -24.05 1.69
CA GLU A 114 27.90 -24.20 1.77
C GLU A 114 28.72 -23.24 0.90
N HIS A 115 28.08 -22.36 0.13
CA HIS A 115 28.73 -21.33 -0.67
C HIS A 115 28.71 -19.98 0.05
N GLN A 116 29.85 -19.27 0.04
CA GLN A 116 29.90 -17.90 0.53
C GLN A 116 29.51 -16.92 -0.58
N ILE A 117 28.59 -16.01 -0.27
CA ILE A 117 28.24 -14.88 -1.12
C ILE A 117 28.50 -13.58 -0.38
N SER A 118 28.88 -12.54 -1.13
CA SER A 118 29.31 -11.25 -0.56
C SER A 118 28.16 -10.38 -0.05
N THR A 119 26.93 -10.62 -0.50
CA THR A 119 25.75 -9.81 -0.18
C THR A 119 24.48 -10.58 -0.53
N VAL A 120 23.40 -10.34 0.22
CA VAL A 120 22.04 -10.82 -0.12
C VAL A 120 21.48 -10.22 -1.39
N LEU A 121 21.93 -9.03 -1.75
CA LEU A 121 21.41 -8.29 -2.90
C LEU A 121 22.59 -7.94 -3.81
N PRO A 122 22.86 -8.72 -4.87
CA PRO A 122 23.97 -8.43 -5.78
C PRO A 122 23.66 -7.24 -6.71
N ASP A 123 24.64 -6.36 -6.93
CA ASP A 123 24.46 -5.16 -7.78
C ASP A 123 24.18 -5.49 -9.25
N LEU A 124 24.50 -6.70 -9.70
CA LEU A 124 24.16 -7.18 -11.04
C LEU A 124 22.64 -7.20 -11.26
N TYR A 125 21.85 -7.51 -10.23
CA TYR A 125 20.40 -7.65 -10.30
C TYR A 125 19.65 -6.46 -9.72
N PHE A 126 20.21 -5.79 -8.71
CA PHE A 126 19.63 -4.56 -8.17
C PHE A 126 20.76 -3.61 -7.75
N CYS A 127 21.19 -2.77 -8.71
CA CYS A 127 22.32 -1.88 -8.50
C CYS A 127 21.91 -0.70 -7.60
N LEU A 128 22.48 -0.60 -6.40
CA LEU A 128 22.23 0.48 -5.44
C LEU A 128 23.11 1.72 -5.68
N GLY A 129 24.05 1.65 -6.64
CA GLY A 129 24.98 2.74 -6.93
C GLY A 129 25.73 3.23 -5.68
N SER A 130 25.82 4.54 -5.52
CA SER A 130 26.49 5.18 -4.37
C SER A 130 25.75 4.97 -3.04
N ASN A 131 24.49 4.52 -3.05
CA ASN A 131 23.72 4.26 -1.83
C ASN A 131 24.14 2.98 -1.11
N ARG A 132 24.85 2.04 -1.77
CA ARG A 132 25.24 0.75 -1.17
C ARG A 132 25.98 0.91 0.15
N ALA A 133 26.95 1.82 0.22
CA ALA A 133 27.73 2.03 1.44
C ALA A 133 26.88 2.55 2.60
N GLN A 134 25.90 3.41 2.30
CA GLN A 134 24.99 3.98 3.29
C GLN A 134 23.94 2.97 3.78
N LEU A 135 23.57 2.03 2.91
CA LEU A 135 22.62 0.97 3.21
C LEU A 135 23.29 -0.30 3.76
N ALA A 136 24.62 -0.35 3.88
CA ALA A 136 25.34 -1.59 4.19
C ALA A 136 24.91 -2.24 5.53
N GLN A 137 24.48 -1.44 6.50
CA GLN A 137 24.01 -1.92 7.82
C GLN A 137 22.51 -2.23 7.86
N THR A 138 21.74 -1.95 6.81
CA THR A 138 20.31 -2.25 6.82
C THR A 138 20.07 -3.75 6.75
N LEU A 139 19.00 -4.21 7.41
CA LEU A 139 18.74 -5.63 7.61
C LEU A 139 17.75 -6.18 6.58
N TYR A 140 18.02 -7.41 6.18
CA TYR A 140 17.18 -8.20 5.28
C TYR A 140 16.92 -9.55 5.93
N ALA A 141 15.65 -9.97 5.89
CA ALA A 141 15.25 -11.32 6.23
C ALA A 141 15.46 -12.24 5.02
N ILE A 142 16.24 -13.29 5.21
CA ILE A 142 16.36 -14.41 4.29
C ILE A 142 15.50 -15.55 4.83
N VAL A 143 14.55 -15.99 4.03
CA VAL A 143 13.62 -17.08 4.39
C VAL A 143 13.70 -18.19 3.34
N PRO A 144 13.86 -19.46 3.72
CA PRO A 144 13.75 -20.57 2.78
C PRO A 144 12.35 -20.65 2.16
N VAL A 145 12.30 -20.90 0.86
CA VAL A 145 11.08 -21.27 0.13
C VAL A 145 10.98 -22.78 0.11
N LEU A 146 9.79 -23.30 0.41
CA LEU A 146 9.48 -24.72 0.43
C LEU A 146 8.87 -25.15 -0.90
N ALA A 147 9.29 -26.31 -1.40
CA ALA A 147 8.67 -27.02 -2.52
C ALA A 147 8.54 -26.22 -3.85
N ASP A 148 9.41 -25.23 -4.08
CA ASP A 148 9.56 -24.56 -5.38
C ASP A 148 10.87 -25.04 -6.04
N TRP A 149 10.76 -25.56 -7.27
CA TRP A 149 11.89 -26.16 -7.99
C TRP A 149 12.89 -25.12 -8.51
N MET A 150 12.47 -23.86 -8.60
CA MET A 150 13.28 -22.79 -9.15
C MET A 150 13.77 -21.88 -8.02
N THR A 151 12.88 -21.38 -7.17
CA THR A 151 13.14 -20.36 -6.16
C THR A 151 13.38 -21.00 -4.80
N HIS A 152 14.58 -20.82 -4.24
CA HIS A 152 14.96 -21.42 -2.96
C HIS A 152 14.85 -20.45 -1.78
N TRP A 153 14.91 -19.15 -2.04
CA TRP A 153 14.96 -18.12 -1.00
C TRP A 153 14.06 -16.93 -1.29
N LEU A 154 13.49 -16.35 -0.23
CA LEU A 154 12.85 -15.05 -0.22
C LEU A 154 13.72 -14.07 0.57
N ILE A 155 14.01 -12.90 -0.01
CA ILE A 155 14.77 -11.83 0.62
C ILE A 155 13.85 -10.63 0.81
N VAL A 156 13.57 -10.28 2.07
CA VAL A 156 12.63 -9.21 2.43
C VAL A 156 13.36 -8.14 3.25
N PRO A 157 13.31 -6.85 2.90
CA PRO A 157 13.83 -5.79 3.76
C PRO A 157 13.15 -5.80 5.14
N ALA A 158 13.90 -5.61 6.23
CA ALA A 158 13.31 -5.52 7.56
C ALA A 158 12.31 -4.35 7.68
N SER A 159 12.54 -3.25 6.94
CA SER A 159 11.58 -2.15 6.84
C SER A 159 10.24 -2.56 6.23
N GLU A 160 10.26 -3.52 5.31
CA GLU A 160 9.06 -4.07 4.68
C GLU A 160 8.29 -4.98 5.65
N LEU A 161 8.99 -5.78 6.47
CA LEU A 161 8.34 -6.56 7.53
C LEU A 161 7.62 -5.65 8.54
N LEU A 162 8.26 -4.56 8.96
CA LEU A 162 7.65 -3.56 9.83
C LEU A 162 6.43 -2.92 9.16
N ARG A 163 6.57 -2.43 7.92
CA ARG A 163 5.50 -1.80 7.16
C ARG A 163 4.30 -2.74 6.98
N PHE A 164 4.55 -3.99 6.59
CA PHE A 164 3.49 -4.93 6.26
C PHE A 164 2.73 -5.42 7.50
N TYR A 165 3.45 -5.83 8.56
CA TYR A 165 2.83 -6.42 9.75
C TYR A 165 2.35 -5.41 10.80
N VAL A 166 2.96 -4.22 10.85
CA VAL A 166 2.65 -3.19 11.85
C VAL A 166 2.09 -1.92 11.23
N GLY A 167 2.54 -1.55 10.02
CA GLY A 167 2.13 -0.36 9.27
C GLY A 167 0.71 -0.39 8.70
N VAL A 168 -0.25 -0.94 9.45
CA VAL A 168 -1.68 -0.88 9.11
C VAL A 168 -2.27 0.52 9.34
N SER A 169 -1.59 1.37 10.10
CA SER A 169 -1.88 2.79 10.22
C SER A 169 -0.60 3.59 10.47
N SER A 170 -0.55 4.84 9.99
CA SER A 170 0.57 5.74 10.25
C SER A 170 0.82 5.95 11.76
N PRO A 171 -0.21 6.13 12.62
CA PRO A 171 -0.01 6.27 14.05
C PRO A 171 0.58 5.02 14.70
N LEU A 172 0.07 3.81 14.38
CA LEU A 172 0.56 2.58 14.99
C LEU A 172 2.03 2.31 14.62
N LEU A 173 2.39 2.59 13.36
CA LEU A 173 3.77 2.47 12.90
C LEU A 173 4.72 3.41 13.66
N SER A 174 4.33 4.68 13.79
CA SER A 174 5.10 5.68 14.53
C SER A 174 5.22 5.30 16.01
N ASP A 175 4.12 4.99 16.67
CA ASP A 175 4.08 4.64 18.10
C ASP A 175 4.85 3.34 18.39
N THR A 176 4.91 2.38 17.45
CA THR A 176 5.74 1.17 17.59
C THR A 176 7.22 1.53 17.65
N LEU A 177 7.72 2.39 16.76
CA LEU A 177 9.13 2.82 16.78
C LEU A 177 9.45 3.70 18.00
N GLN A 178 8.46 4.45 18.49
CA GLN A 178 8.57 5.30 19.67
C GLN A 178 8.43 4.53 21.01
N GLY A 179 8.05 3.26 20.99
CA GLY A 179 7.82 2.48 22.21
C GLY A 179 6.55 2.91 22.97
N ARG A 180 5.55 3.42 22.26
CA ARG A 180 4.32 4.01 22.82
C ARG A 180 3.07 3.14 22.65
N LEU A 181 3.26 1.84 22.49
CA LEU A 181 2.16 0.89 22.30
C LEU A 181 1.23 0.78 23.51
N ASP A 182 1.71 1.16 24.71
CA ASP A 182 0.89 1.24 25.93
C ASP A 182 -0.24 2.28 25.84
N ASN A 183 -0.19 3.19 24.86
CA ASN A 183 -1.28 4.14 24.58
C ASN A 183 -2.49 3.50 23.88
N TYR A 184 -2.35 2.28 23.37
CA TYR A 184 -3.40 1.59 22.61
C TYR A 184 -4.26 0.71 23.50
N ILE A 185 -3.61 -0.14 24.31
CA ILE A 185 -4.27 -1.15 25.14
C ILE A 185 -3.61 -1.26 26.52
N SER A 186 -4.35 -1.81 27.46
CA SER A 186 -3.83 -2.29 28.74
C SER A 186 -3.38 -3.74 28.56
N TRP A 187 -2.07 -3.95 28.39
CA TRP A 187 -1.49 -5.28 28.12
C TRP A 187 -1.69 -6.29 29.26
N ASP A 188 -1.77 -5.79 30.48
CA ASP A 188 -2.03 -6.53 31.72
C ASP A 188 -3.47 -7.02 31.83
N LYS A 189 -4.44 -6.23 31.32
CA LYS A 189 -5.86 -6.59 31.30
C LYS A 189 -6.25 -7.40 30.06
N SER A 190 -5.49 -7.28 28.98
CA SER A 190 -5.79 -7.94 27.70
C SER A 190 -5.29 -9.38 27.72
N GLN A 191 -6.14 -10.32 27.29
CA GLN A 191 -5.87 -11.75 27.45
C GLN A 191 -6.50 -12.60 26.35
N LEU A 192 -5.90 -13.77 26.11
CA LEU A 192 -6.47 -14.85 25.30
C LEU A 192 -7.20 -15.84 26.23
N GLN A 193 -8.49 -16.09 25.99
CA GLN A 193 -9.29 -17.08 26.71
C GLN A 193 -10.11 -17.90 25.73
N GLU A 194 -10.00 -19.24 25.78
CA GLU A 194 -10.80 -20.17 24.96
C GLU A 194 -10.79 -19.86 23.44
N GLY A 195 -9.66 -19.44 22.89
CA GLY A 195 -9.53 -19.08 21.47
C GLY A 195 -10.11 -17.70 21.09
N ALA A 196 -10.58 -16.92 22.07
CA ALA A 196 -11.02 -15.55 21.93
C ALA A 196 -10.05 -14.57 22.60
N VAL A 197 -9.61 -13.55 21.86
CA VAL A 197 -8.78 -12.48 22.42
C VAL A 197 -9.68 -11.36 22.94
N THR A 198 -9.43 -10.90 24.16
CA THR A 198 -10.06 -9.70 24.72
C THR A 198 -9.04 -8.58 24.84
N LEU A 199 -9.30 -7.47 24.13
CA LEU A 199 -8.49 -6.26 24.19
C LEU A 199 -9.17 -5.22 25.09
N HIS A 200 -8.44 -4.75 26.09
CA HIS A 200 -8.85 -3.59 26.89
C HIS A 200 -8.24 -2.34 26.28
N VAL A 201 -9.03 -1.63 25.47
CA VAL A 201 -8.55 -0.50 24.67
C VAL A 201 -8.58 0.81 25.47
N LYS A 202 -7.53 1.61 25.30
CA LYS A 202 -7.39 2.97 25.85
C LYS A 202 -7.72 4.07 24.83
N LYS A 203 -7.85 3.71 23.56
CA LYS A 203 -8.28 4.59 22.48
C LYS A 203 -9.00 3.80 21.40
N ARG A 204 -9.75 4.50 20.55
CA ARG A 204 -10.44 3.89 19.40
C ARG A 204 -9.43 3.27 18.43
N LEU A 205 -9.62 1.98 18.13
CA LEU A 205 -8.83 1.22 17.17
C LEU A 205 -9.58 1.02 15.85
N THR A 206 -8.85 1.00 14.75
CA THR A 206 -9.34 0.42 13.49
C THR A 206 -9.37 -1.10 13.57
N ARG A 207 -10.17 -1.74 12.69
CA ARG A 207 -10.25 -3.22 12.58
C ARG A 207 -8.87 -3.87 12.44
N LYS A 208 -7.98 -3.30 11.61
CA LYS A 208 -6.63 -3.84 11.42
C LYS A 208 -5.70 -3.59 12.60
N GLU A 209 -5.73 -2.41 13.22
CA GLU A 209 -4.93 -2.17 14.45
C GLU A 209 -5.33 -3.14 15.56
N ALA A 210 -6.63 -3.34 15.77
CA ALA A 210 -7.13 -4.27 16.77
C ALA A 210 -6.66 -5.70 16.50
N VAL A 211 -6.64 -6.15 15.24
CA VAL A 211 -6.15 -7.48 14.88
C VAL A 211 -4.64 -7.62 15.06
N VAL A 212 -3.84 -6.60 14.72
CA VAL A 212 -2.38 -6.60 14.95
C VAL A 212 -2.07 -6.70 16.45
N LEU A 213 -2.73 -5.89 17.28
CA LEU A 213 -2.56 -5.94 18.74
C LEU A 213 -3.14 -7.23 19.34
N GLY A 214 -4.25 -7.72 18.81
CA GLY A 214 -4.84 -9.01 19.20
C GLY A 214 -3.91 -10.18 18.95
N ARG A 215 -3.17 -10.18 17.82
CA ARG A 215 -2.11 -11.16 17.55
C ARG A 215 -1.00 -11.11 18.59
N ALA A 216 -0.58 -9.93 19.00
CA ALA A 216 0.41 -9.77 20.06
C ALA A 216 -0.11 -10.28 21.42
N VAL A 217 -1.40 -10.13 21.73
CA VAL A 217 -1.99 -10.71 22.95
C VAL A 217 -2.11 -12.23 22.86
N ALA A 218 -2.40 -12.78 21.66
CA ALA A 218 -2.57 -14.21 21.46
C ALA A 218 -1.25 -15.01 21.37
N SER A 219 -0.11 -14.35 21.15
CA SER A 219 1.17 -15.00 20.92
C SER A 219 2.31 -14.20 21.53
N GLU A 220 3.01 -14.80 22.50
CA GLU A 220 4.18 -14.19 23.14
C GLU A 220 5.30 -13.92 22.13
N TYR A 221 5.45 -14.79 21.12
CA TYR A 221 6.40 -14.56 20.03
C TYR A 221 6.04 -13.31 19.21
N ALA A 222 4.76 -13.13 18.89
CA ALA A 222 4.27 -11.94 18.17
C ALA A 222 4.45 -10.67 19.02
N LYS A 223 4.16 -10.75 20.32
CA LYS A 223 4.38 -9.66 21.28
C LYS A 223 5.85 -9.26 21.34
N THR A 224 6.73 -10.23 21.59
CA THR A 224 8.18 -10.00 21.64
C THR A 224 8.68 -9.38 20.35
N THR A 225 8.23 -9.88 19.19
CA THR A 225 8.60 -9.33 17.88
C THR A 225 8.17 -7.87 17.74
N LEU A 226 6.92 -7.54 18.09
CA LEU A 226 6.37 -6.18 18.02
C LEU A 226 7.17 -5.20 18.90
N PHE A 227 7.46 -5.56 20.15
CA PHE A 227 8.22 -4.71 21.08
C PHE A 227 9.72 -4.66 20.76
N SER A 228 10.29 -5.71 20.17
CA SER A 228 11.72 -5.79 19.86
C SER A 228 12.20 -4.67 18.94
N VAL A 229 11.32 -4.11 18.11
CA VAL A 229 11.63 -3.02 17.18
C VAL A 229 12.14 -1.80 17.94
N HIS A 230 11.36 -1.31 18.92
CA HIS A 230 11.79 -0.18 19.77
C HIS A 230 12.93 -0.57 20.70
N GLN A 231 12.87 -1.75 21.32
CA GLN A 231 13.91 -2.21 22.24
C GLN A 231 15.29 -2.26 21.57
N HIS A 232 15.36 -2.67 20.30
CA HIS A 232 16.58 -2.63 19.52
C HIS A 232 17.11 -1.19 19.35
N LEU A 233 16.24 -0.26 18.92
CA LEU A 233 16.62 1.14 18.74
C LEU A 233 17.10 1.77 20.07
N ALA A 234 16.37 1.53 21.16
CA ALA A 234 16.72 2.02 22.49
C ALA A 234 18.06 1.43 22.98
N SER A 235 18.29 0.13 22.77
CA SER A 235 19.55 -0.54 23.13
C SER A 235 20.75 0.02 22.36
N VAL A 236 20.61 0.21 21.03
CA VAL A 236 21.67 0.81 20.20
C VAL A 236 21.89 2.27 20.60
N GLN A 237 20.83 3.04 20.86
CA GLN A 237 20.93 4.42 21.31
C GLN A 237 21.66 4.52 22.66
N ALA A 238 21.33 3.67 23.63
CA ALA A 238 22.01 3.61 24.92
C ALA A 238 23.49 3.26 24.76
N GLY A 239 23.81 2.26 23.93
CA GLY A 239 25.20 1.90 23.62
C GLY A 239 25.99 3.03 22.95
N ASN A 240 25.32 3.85 22.13
CA ASN A 240 25.94 4.99 21.45
C ASN A 240 26.25 6.19 22.36
N VAL A 241 25.68 6.28 23.57
CA VAL A 241 25.91 7.40 24.49
C VAL A 241 27.39 7.49 24.88
N LEU A 242 28.05 6.35 25.03
CA LEU A 242 29.45 6.25 25.48
C LEU A 242 30.46 6.20 24.33
N LEU A 243 29.99 6.25 23.07
CA LEU A 243 30.85 6.12 21.88
C LEU A 243 31.08 7.47 21.21
N ASN A 244 32.34 7.69 20.79
CA ASN A 244 32.70 8.81 19.90
C ASN A 244 31.89 8.76 18.60
N SER A 245 31.66 9.91 17.97
CA SER A 245 30.84 10.06 16.74
C SER A 245 31.13 8.99 15.69
N ASP A 246 32.41 8.69 15.45
CA ASP A 246 32.87 7.82 14.37
C ASP A 246 32.67 6.33 14.67
N ARG A 247 32.36 6.00 15.93
CA ARG A 247 32.08 4.62 16.39
C ARG A 247 30.60 4.39 16.70
N LYS A 248 29.76 5.43 16.60
CA LYS A 248 28.32 5.29 16.83
C LYS A 248 27.72 4.37 15.79
N ARG A 249 26.98 3.37 16.27
CA ARG A 249 26.22 2.45 15.43
C ARG A 249 25.00 3.15 14.88
N GLN A 250 24.62 2.84 13.65
CA GLN A 250 23.40 3.40 13.08
C GLN A 250 22.16 2.78 13.75
N LEU A 251 21.13 3.59 13.97
CA LEU A 251 19.84 3.15 14.48
C LEU A 251 19.04 2.55 13.32
N ILE A 252 19.13 1.25 13.11
CA ILE A 252 18.51 0.56 11.97
C ILE A 252 17.18 -0.10 12.35
N ILE A 253 16.26 -0.22 11.41
CA ILE A 253 15.00 -0.95 11.64
C ILE A 253 15.31 -2.45 11.70
N LYS A 254 15.06 -3.06 12.87
CA LYS A 254 15.10 -4.51 13.07
C LYS A 254 13.68 -5.01 13.34
N ALA A 255 13.06 -5.59 12.31
CA ALA A 255 11.75 -6.22 12.42
C ALA A 255 11.81 -7.65 11.85
N ASN A 256 10.92 -8.50 12.34
CA ASN A 256 10.82 -9.90 11.94
C ASN A 256 9.35 -10.26 11.64
N PHE A 257 9.12 -11.45 11.11
CA PHE A 257 7.78 -12.02 11.02
C PHE A 257 7.19 -12.19 12.43
N PRO A 258 5.89 -11.90 12.64
CA PRO A 258 5.25 -12.03 13.94
C PRO A 258 4.82 -13.48 14.29
N PHE A 259 5.39 -14.47 13.60
CA PHE A 259 5.18 -15.90 13.78
C PHE A 259 6.46 -16.67 13.40
N ALA A 260 6.55 -17.94 13.76
CA ALA A 260 7.76 -18.76 13.63
C ALA A 260 7.51 -20.10 12.90
N ASP A 261 6.42 -20.21 12.17
CA ASP A 261 5.99 -21.38 11.42
C ASP A 261 5.85 -21.07 9.92
N SER A 262 5.44 -22.05 9.12
CA SER A 262 5.34 -21.85 7.68
C SER A 262 4.13 -21.02 7.27
N THR A 263 4.26 -20.23 6.20
CA THR A 263 3.14 -19.45 5.63
C THR A 263 3.26 -19.33 4.11
N GLN A 264 2.22 -18.81 3.46
CA GLN A 264 2.30 -18.41 2.05
C GLN A 264 2.35 -16.89 1.92
N LEU A 265 3.27 -16.43 1.09
CA LEU A 265 3.43 -15.02 0.75
C LEU A 265 3.21 -14.80 -0.74
N TYR A 266 2.44 -13.78 -1.05
CA TYR A 266 2.34 -13.20 -2.38
C TYR A 266 3.12 -11.88 -2.38
N VAL A 267 4.07 -11.75 -3.32
CA VAL A 267 5.07 -10.68 -3.27
C VAL A 267 5.24 -9.99 -4.62
N ALA A 268 5.73 -8.76 -4.58
CA ALA A 268 6.22 -8.01 -5.72
C ALA A 268 7.72 -7.75 -5.58
N GLY A 269 8.44 -7.81 -6.71
CA GLY A 269 9.88 -7.62 -6.71
C GLY A 269 10.57 -8.27 -7.90
N LYS A 270 11.77 -8.80 -7.68
CA LYS A 270 12.64 -9.29 -8.75
C LYS A 270 13.27 -10.64 -8.39
N ARG A 271 13.20 -11.58 -9.33
CA ARG A 271 13.95 -12.85 -9.27
C ARG A 271 15.43 -12.61 -9.58
N MET A 272 16.31 -13.26 -8.84
CA MET A 272 17.76 -13.16 -9.01
C MET A 272 18.46 -14.42 -8.49
N PRO A 273 19.52 -14.90 -9.17
CA PRO A 273 20.40 -15.91 -8.60
C PRO A 273 21.29 -15.27 -7.52
N LEU A 274 21.53 -16.01 -6.45
CA LEU A 274 22.46 -15.65 -5.37
C LEU A 274 23.84 -16.26 -5.58
N THR A 275 23.86 -17.51 -6.05
CA THR A 275 25.06 -18.29 -6.37
C THR A 275 24.92 -18.89 -7.76
N SER A 276 26.06 -19.16 -8.39
CA SER A 276 26.15 -20.04 -9.55
C SER A 276 27.40 -20.89 -9.33
N SER A 277 27.20 -22.17 -8.99
CA SER A 277 28.27 -23.11 -8.65
C SER A 277 27.94 -24.46 -9.29
N ASP A 278 28.89 -25.00 -10.05
CA ASP A 278 28.78 -26.29 -10.76
C ASP A 278 27.48 -26.45 -11.58
N GLY A 279 27.03 -25.36 -12.22
CA GLY A 279 25.82 -25.36 -13.05
C GLY A 279 24.49 -25.41 -12.28
N LYS A 280 24.52 -25.35 -10.95
CA LYS A 280 23.35 -25.15 -10.10
C LYS A 280 23.33 -23.72 -9.56
N GLU A 281 22.20 -23.06 -9.76
CA GLU A 281 21.98 -21.69 -9.29
C GLU A 281 21.00 -21.69 -8.12
N ASP A 282 21.40 -21.11 -6.98
CA ASP A 282 20.46 -20.84 -5.90
C ASP A 282 19.70 -19.55 -6.21
N TRP A 283 18.49 -19.70 -6.77
CA TRP A 283 17.64 -18.55 -7.01
C TRP A 283 16.95 -18.05 -5.75
N ALA A 284 16.79 -16.72 -5.72
CA ALA A 284 16.00 -16.01 -4.76
C ALA A 284 15.03 -15.03 -5.42
N VAL A 285 14.05 -14.62 -4.65
CA VAL A 285 13.23 -13.46 -4.95
C VAL A 285 13.58 -12.35 -3.97
N PHE A 286 14.04 -11.21 -4.51
CA PHE A 286 14.06 -9.98 -3.74
C PHE A 286 12.64 -9.43 -3.66
N ALA A 287 11.96 -9.72 -2.56
CA ALA A 287 10.60 -9.28 -2.27
C ALA A 287 10.64 -7.84 -1.75
N MET A 288 10.55 -6.91 -2.67
CA MET A 288 10.53 -5.46 -2.39
C MET A 288 9.24 -5.04 -1.68
N GLU A 289 8.15 -5.75 -1.94
CA GLU A 289 6.85 -5.57 -1.30
C GLU A 289 6.17 -6.93 -1.05
N ILE A 290 5.67 -7.14 0.16
CA ILE A 290 4.70 -8.19 0.48
C ILE A 290 3.31 -7.65 0.18
N LEU A 291 2.59 -8.35 -0.69
CA LEU A 291 1.24 -8.00 -1.09
C LEU A 291 0.20 -8.69 -0.21
N THR A 292 0.43 -9.96 0.11
CA THR A 292 -0.52 -10.77 0.88
C THR A 292 0.18 -11.85 1.68
N CYS A 293 -0.34 -12.15 2.86
CA CYS A 293 0.09 -13.25 3.72
C CYS A 293 -1.12 -14.09 4.14
N SER A 294 -0.96 -15.41 4.07
CA SER A 294 -2.00 -16.39 4.44
C SER A 294 -1.92 -16.86 5.89
N HIS A 295 -0.95 -16.40 6.68
CA HIS A 295 -0.77 -16.86 8.06
C HIS A 295 -2.03 -16.62 8.91
N PRO A 296 -2.55 -17.66 9.58
CA PRO A 296 -3.76 -17.55 10.39
C PRO A 296 -3.54 -16.68 11.63
N TYR A 297 -4.63 -16.15 12.17
CA TYR A 297 -4.60 -15.57 13.50
C TYR A 297 -4.92 -16.70 14.48
N ASN A 298 -4.11 -16.88 15.53
CA ASN A 298 -4.29 -17.91 16.57
C ASN A 298 -5.55 -17.68 17.45
N PHE A 299 -6.56 -17.00 16.91
CA PHE A 299 -7.85 -16.68 17.50
C PHE A 299 -8.86 -16.41 16.38
N SER A 300 -10.12 -16.75 16.62
CA SER A 300 -11.23 -16.53 15.68
C SER A 300 -12.19 -15.44 16.16
N ILE A 301 -12.12 -15.06 17.43
CA ILE A 301 -12.96 -14.02 18.04
C ILE A 301 -12.07 -12.96 18.68
N LEU A 302 -12.37 -11.69 18.40
CA LEU A 302 -11.72 -10.53 19.00
C LEU A 302 -12.75 -9.66 19.70
N ARG A 303 -12.70 -9.61 21.03
CA ARG A 303 -13.54 -8.76 21.86
C ARG A 303 -12.81 -7.46 22.19
N ILE A 304 -13.45 -6.34 21.93
CA ILE A 304 -12.91 -5.00 22.21
C ILE A 304 -13.70 -4.42 23.38
N ASN A 305 -13.06 -4.38 24.54
CA ASN A 305 -13.58 -3.78 25.76
C ASN A 305 -13.07 -2.34 25.85
N SER A 306 -13.98 -1.37 25.76
CA SER A 306 -13.66 0.05 25.94
C SER A 306 -14.13 0.51 27.31
N GLU A 307 -13.22 1.05 28.12
CA GLU A 307 -13.54 1.74 29.38
C GLU A 307 -14.05 3.17 29.13
N GLU A 308 -13.75 3.75 27.96
CA GLU A 308 -14.31 5.04 27.52
C GLU A 308 -15.58 4.83 26.68
N LEU A 309 -16.62 5.63 26.95
CA LEU A 309 -17.62 5.97 25.93
C LEU A 309 -16.83 6.43 24.71
N LEU A 310 -16.93 5.68 23.60
CA LEU A 310 -16.40 6.09 22.30
C LEU A 310 -16.91 7.50 22.03
N ASN A 311 -16.07 8.50 22.31
CA ASN A 311 -16.41 9.90 22.14
C ASN A 311 -16.75 10.09 20.65
N CYS A 312 -18.04 10.19 20.36
CA CYS A 312 -18.52 10.88 19.19
C CYS A 312 -17.96 12.29 19.29
N THR A 313 -16.91 12.56 18.51
CA THR A 313 -16.32 13.89 18.29
C THR A 313 -15.94 14.65 19.57
N GLY A 314 -14.67 14.49 19.97
CA GLY A 314 -13.95 15.45 20.80
C GLY A 314 -14.18 15.30 22.30
N GLN A 315 -13.15 14.86 23.03
CA GLN A 315 -13.01 15.16 24.45
C GLN A 315 -11.59 14.85 24.92
N THR A 316 -10.97 15.86 25.52
CA THR A 316 -9.74 15.77 26.32
C THR A 316 -10.11 15.59 27.80
N ILE A 317 -9.24 14.85 28.46
CA ILE A 317 -9.10 14.52 29.88
C ILE A 317 -9.65 15.57 30.86
N ALA A 318 -10.35 15.09 31.88
CA ALA A 318 -10.80 15.85 33.04
C ALA A 318 -9.61 16.38 33.85
N GLY A 319 -9.57 17.71 34.01
CA GLY A 319 -8.78 18.41 35.01
C GLY A 319 -9.70 19.41 35.71
N ASP A 320 -9.63 19.40 37.03
CA ASP A 320 -10.42 20.20 37.96
C ASP A 320 -10.30 21.71 37.63
N GLY A 321 -11.45 22.41 37.60
CA GLY A 321 -11.55 23.87 37.46
C GLY A 321 -10.77 24.55 36.31
N GLY A 322 -11.28 24.56 35.07
CA GLY A 322 -10.67 25.38 34.02
C GLY A 322 -11.39 25.40 32.68
N THR A 323 -11.64 26.62 32.18
CA THR A 323 -11.91 27.11 30.81
C THR A 323 -12.37 26.11 29.73
N GLN A 324 -13.54 26.41 29.14
CA GLN A 324 -14.10 25.75 27.95
C GLN A 324 -13.11 25.76 26.77
N TRP A 325 -12.57 24.59 26.39
CA TRP A 325 -11.71 24.49 25.21
C TRP A 325 -12.57 24.46 23.93
N PRO A 326 -12.34 25.34 22.96
CA PRO A 326 -13.07 25.31 21.69
C PRO A 326 -12.73 24.06 20.88
N HIS A 327 -13.73 23.48 20.20
CA HIS A 327 -13.48 22.46 19.19
C HIS A 327 -13.05 23.12 17.90
N HIS A 328 -11.86 22.77 17.40
CA HIS A 328 -11.33 23.33 16.18
C HIS A 328 -11.80 22.52 14.97
N ILE A 329 -12.58 23.15 14.09
CA ILE A 329 -13.08 22.53 12.86
C ILE A 329 -12.24 23.03 11.69
N PRO A 330 -11.58 22.12 10.93
CA PRO A 330 -10.79 22.54 9.77
C PRO A 330 -11.70 23.10 8.67
N MET A 331 -11.34 24.27 8.16
CA MET A 331 -11.94 24.92 7.00
C MET A 331 -11.02 24.75 5.79
N PHE A 332 -11.59 24.24 4.70
CA PHE A 332 -10.87 24.01 3.44
C PHE A 332 -11.26 25.07 2.43
N ASP A 333 -10.26 25.60 1.71
CA ASP A 333 -10.53 26.41 0.54
C ASP A 333 -11.17 25.55 -0.57
N GLN A 334 -12.21 26.07 -1.20
CA GLN A 334 -13.01 25.32 -2.16
C GLN A 334 -12.33 25.34 -3.54
N GLY A 335 -11.24 24.60 -3.72
CA GLY A 335 -10.57 24.57 -5.02
C GLY A 335 -9.39 23.62 -5.19
N GLN A 336 -8.77 23.13 -4.12
CA GLN A 336 -7.58 22.28 -4.23
C GLN A 336 -7.96 20.80 -4.34
N ASP A 337 -7.81 20.24 -5.54
CA ASP A 337 -7.96 18.81 -5.81
C ASP A 337 -6.64 18.03 -5.57
N GLU A 338 -5.49 18.73 -5.56
CA GLU A 338 -4.16 18.20 -5.20
C GLU A 338 -3.68 18.80 -3.88
N LEU A 339 -3.16 17.95 -3.00
CA LEU A 339 -2.71 18.35 -1.67
C LEU A 339 -1.20 18.10 -1.58
N GLU A 340 -0.42 19.11 -1.20
CA GLU A 340 1.02 18.95 -1.01
C GLU A 340 1.32 18.60 0.44
N LEU A 341 2.13 17.55 0.65
CA LEU A 341 2.65 17.20 1.97
C LEU A 341 3.93 18.00 2.25
N THR A 342 3.91 18.73 3.35
CA THR A 342 5.03 19.51 3.88
C THR A 342 5.66 18.81 5.09
N ASP A 343 6.81 19.33 5.50
CA ASP A 343 7.60 18.83 6.62
C ASP A 343 7.41 19.67 7.90
N GLU A 344 6.29 20.37 8.00
CA GLU A 344 5.98 21.22 9.15
C GLU A 344 5.32 20.42 10.28
N LEU A 345 5.24 21.00 11.47
CA LEU A 345 4.56 20.37 12.61
C LEU A 345 3.05 20.37 12.40
N ALA A 346 2.38 19.30 12.77
CA ALA A 346 0.91 19.28 12.74
C ALA A 346 0.31 20.09 13.91
N ASP A 347 -0.76 20.82 13.67
CA ASP A 347 -1.54 21.48 14.70
C ASP A 347 -2.25 20.42 15.56
N LYS A 348 -1.84 20.26 16.82
CA LYS A 348 -2.48 19.31 17.74
C LYS A 348 -3.94 19.63 18.04
N ARG A 349 -4.41 20.84 17.72
CA ARG A 349 -5.82 21.21 17.84
C ARG A 349 -6.68 20.63 16.72
N LEU A 350 -6.10 20.32 15.57
CA LEU A 350 -6.80 19.79 14.40
C LEU A 350 -6.77 18.26 14.40
N THR A 351 -7.94 17.66 14.23
CA THR A 351 -8.02 16.21 14.00
C THR A 351 -7.34 15.87 12.67
N PRO A 352 -6.46 14.84 12.63
CA PRO A 352 -5.78 14.46 11.40
C PRO A 352 -6.76 14.05 10.29
N LEU A 353 -6.42 14.41 9.06
CA LEU A 353 -7.10 13.93 7.87
C LEU A 353 -6.76 12.46 7.65
N VAL A 354 -7.76 11.60 7.80
CA VAL A 354 -7.60 10.17 7.52
C VAL A 354 -7.71 9.91 6.01
N ILE A 355 -6.72 9.20 5.47
CA ILE A 355 -6.71 8.59 4.13
C ILE A 355 -6.91 7.09 4.31
N ARG A 356 -7.93 6.53 3.65
CA ARG A 356 -8.16 5.08 3.70
C ARG A 356 -7.62 4.40 2.45
N ASN A 357 -6.72 3.46 2.68
CA ASN A 357 -6.17 2.57 1.66
C ASN A 357 -6.84 1.20 1.80
N HIS A 358 -7.42 0.70 0.73
CA HIS A 358 -8.17 -0.56 0.77
C HIS A 358 -7.26 -1.71 0.33
N SER A 359 -7.13 -2.72 1.18
CA SER A 359 -6.25 -3.88 0.93
C SER A 359 -6.74 -5.13 1.66
N ASN A 360 -6.53 -6.29 1.06
CA ASN A 360 -6.76 -7.60 1.68
C ASN A 360 -5.43 -8.28 2.07
N GLN A 361 -4.45 -7.49 2.53
CA GLN A 361 -3.10 -7.94 2.86
C GLN A 361 -3.03 -9.16 3.81
N PHE A 362 -4.05 -9.36 4.63
CA PHE A 362 -4.19 -10.52 5.53
C PHE A 362 -5.43 -11.31 5.16
N ASN A 363 -5.26 -12.47 4.52
CA ASN A 363 -6.39 -13.29 4.07
C ASN A 363 -7.23 -13.81 5.24
N ALA A 364 -6.56 -14.24 6.31
CA ALA A 364 -7.21 -14.80 7.50
C ALA A 364 -8.00 -13.77 8.34
N LEU A 365 -7.95 -12.47 7.99
CA LEU A 365 -8.71 -11.45 8.72
C LEU A 365 -10.22 -11.56 8.48
N SER A 366 -10.62 -12.13 7.34
CA SER A 366 -12.02 -12.41 7.01
C SER A 366 -12.64 -13.46 7.95
N ASP A 367 -11.81 -14.30 8.57
CA ASP A 367 -12.25 -15.39 9.45
C ASP A 367 -12.42 -14.94 10.92
N ILE A 368 -12.07 -13.68 11.23
CA ILE A 368 -12.13 -13.14 12.60
C ILE A 368 -13.44 -12.39 12.82
N LYS A 369 -14.23 -12.86 13.80
CA LYS A 369 -15.40 -12.14 14.31
C LYS A 369 -14.96 -11.10 15.34
N ILE A 370 -15.38 -9.84 15.16
CA ILE A 370 -15.07 -8.75 16.10
C ILE A 370 -16.33 -8.35 16.86
N GLU A 371 -16.24 -8.36 18.19
CA GLU A 371 -17.32 -8.01 19.11
C GLU A 371 -16.91 -6.75 19.90
N TYR A 372 -17.77 -5.74 19.94
CA TYR A 372 -17.50 -4.49 20.66
C TYR A 372 -18.33 -4.47 21.95
N HIS A 373 -17.66 -4.40 23.10
CA HIS A 373 -18.28 -4.30 24.41
C HIS A 373 -17.97 -2.93 25.01
N ILE A 374 -19.01 -2.13 25.23
CA ILE A 374 -18.88 -0.85 25.90
C ILE A 374 -19.24 -1.08 27.37
N LEU A 375 -18.25 -0.89 28.26
CA LEU A 375 -18.50 -0.92 29.69
C LEU A 375 -19.24 0.37 30.06
N ALA A 376 -20.52 0.26 30.41
CA ALA A 376 -21.36 1.43 30.69
C ALA A 376 -20.86 2.17 31.94
N ILE A 377 -20.28 3.35 31.75
CA ILE A 377 -20.07 4.34 32.82
C ILE A 377 -21.13 5.44 32.66
N GLY A 378 -21.69 5.88 33.79
CA GLY A 378 -22.89 6.70 33.90
C GLY A 378 -22.95 7.94 32.99
N GLN A 379 -24.19 8.36 32.69
CA GLN A 379 -24.53 9.50 31.84
C GLN A 379 -23.77 10.77 32.26
N MET A 380 -22.85 11.26 31.42
CA MET A 380 -22.38 12.64 31.51
C MET A 380 -23.27 13.56 30.68
N SER A 381 -23.71 14.67 31.28
CA SER A 381 -24.49 15.71 30.61
C SER A 381 -23.74 16.29 29.41
N ARG A 382 -24.42 16.37 28.25
CA ARG A 382 -23.93 17.11 27.08
C ARG A 382 -23.77 18.59 27.45
N ARG A 383 -22.53 19.05 27.60
CA ARG A 383 -22.22 20.49 27.62
C ARG A 383 -21.95 20.94 26.19
N ASN A 384 -22.65 21.99 25.76
CA ASN A 384 -22.43 22.64 24.46
C ASN A 384 -21.03 23.26 24.41
N SER A 385 -20.12 22.64 23.68
CA SER A 385 -18.81 23.17 23.31
C SER A 385 -18.92 24.21 22.20
N LYS A 386 -18.19 25.34 22.29
CA LYS A 386 -18.09 26.30 21.19
C LYS A 386 -17.18 25.73 20.09
N ASN A 387 -17.67 25.74 18.85
CA ASN A 387 -16.87 25.36 17.69
C ASN A 387 -16.13 26.58 17.16
N THR A 388 -14.83 26.46 16.94
CA THR A 388 -13.97 27.46 16.31
C THR A 388 -13.47 26.91 14.99
N SER A 389 -13.75 27.59 13.89
CA SER A 389 -13.19 27.24 12.60
C SER A 389 -11.72 27.63 12.52
N VAL A 390 -10.86 26.75 12.01
CA VAL A 390 -9.44 27.02 11.76
C VAL A 390 -9.16 26.79 10.28
N SER A 391 -8.52 27.76 9.63
CA SER A 391 -8.09 27.61 8.25
C SER A 391 -6.97 26.57 8.17
N VAL A 392 -7.05 25.65 7.20
CA VAL A 392 -5.98 24.69 6.93
C VAL A 392 -5.05 25.31 5.89
N GLU A 393 -3.77 25.45 6.24
CA GLU A 393 -2.75 26.12 5.42
C GLU A 393 -1.81 25.12 4.74
N ALA A 394 -1.49 24.01 5.42
CA ALA A 394 -0.69 22.93 4.86
C ALA A 394 -1.08 21.56 5.43
N TRP A 395 -0.53 20.51 4.82
CA TRP A 395 -0.75 19.11 5.19
C TRP A 395 0.58 18.47 5.57
N THR A 396 0.64 17.73 6.67
CA THR A 396 1.91 17.14 7.13
C THR A 396 1.72 15.74 7.72
N LEU A 397 2.75 14.90 7.64
CA LEU A 397 2.80 13.58 8.28
C LEU A 397 3.52 13.59 9.63
N ASN A 398 4.06 14.74 10.05
CA ASN A 398 4.84 14.86 11.29
C ASN A 398 3.98 14.86 12.54
N ASP A 399 4.63 14.56 13.66
CA ASP A 399 4.01 14.65 14.98
C ASP A 399 3.55 16.09 15.29
N GLY A 400 2.44 16.20 16.01
CA GLY A 400 1.82 17.49 16.25
C GLY A 400 2.37 18.27 17.46
N SER A 401 2.21 19.58 17.42
CA SER A 401 2.58 20.54 18.47
C SER A 401 1.48 21.61 18.66
N TYR A 402 1.50 22.30 19.81
CA TYR A 402 0.67 23.48 20.08
C TYR A 402 1.43 24.81 19.81
N SER A 403 2.61 24.74 19.19
CA SER A 403 3.44 25.90 18.85
C SER A 403 2.82 26.75 17.74
N GLN A 404 3.20 28.04 17.66
CA GLN A 404 2.78 28.93 16.57
C GLN A 404 3.14 28.37 15.20
N ASP A 405 4.34 27.77 15.06
CA ASP A 405 4.83 27.14 13.83
C ASP A 405 3.99 25.93 13.36
N ALA A 406 3.09 25.41 14.20
CA ALA A 406 2.20 24.31 13.86
C ALA A 406 0.79 24.78 13.50
N GLN A 407 0.46 26.06 13.73
CA GLN A 407 -0.90 26.57 13.59
C GLN A 407 -1.38 26.47 12.13
N GLY A 408 -2.55 25.87 11.92
CA GLY A 408 -3.13 25.72 10.58
C GLY A 408 -2.61 24.53 9.77
N ASN A 409 -1.57 23.83 10.25
CA ASN A 409 -1.03 22.65 9.58
C ASN A 409 -1.80 21.40 9.98
N GLN A 410 -2.58 20.82 9.07
CA GLN A 410 -3.36 19.63 9.39
C GLN A 410 -2.53 18.35 9.22
N GLY A 411 -2.46 17.55 10.29
CA GLY A 411 -1.87 16.22 10.23
C GLY A 411 -2.60 15.30 9.24
N VAL A 412 -1.87 14.42 8.57
CA VAL A 412 -2.41 13.40 7.66
C VAL A 412 -2.09 12.03 8.25
N SER A 413 -3.08 11.14 8.24
CA SER A 413 -2.93 9.78 8.74
C SER A 413 -3.42 8.79 7.71
N GLU A 414 -2.58 7.83 7.32
CA GLU A 414 -3.00 6.73 6.47
C GLU A 414 -3.51 5.57 7.33
N GLN A 415 -4.59 4.94 6.86
CA GLN A 415 -5.20 3.79 7.51
C GLN A 415 -5.56 2.72 6.46
N GLN A 416 -5.12 1.49 6.71
CA GLN A 416 -5.46 0.34 5.90
C GLN A 416 -6.85 -0.17 6.31
N HIS A 417 -7.77 -0.24 5.34
CA HIS A 417 -9.09 -0.84 5.50
C HIS A 417 -9.14 -2.19 4.79
N HIS A 418 -9.71 -3.19 5.47
CA HIS A 418 -9.90 -4.51 4.89
C HIS A 418 -11.05 -4.49 3.88
N VAL A 419 -10.92 -5.26 2.81
CA VAL A 419 -11.99 -5.54 1.86
C VAL A 419 -11.95 -7.02 1.56
N GLU A 420 -13.07 -7.70 1.79
CA GLU A 420 -13.09 -9.17 1.88
C GLU A 420 -13.09 -9.86 0.51
N GLN A 421 -13.71 -9.28 -0.53
CA GLN A 421 -13.93 -9.96 -1.81
C GLN A 421 -13.86 -9.05 -3.03
N ILE A 422 -13.40 -9.63 -4.15
CA ILE A 422 -13.60 -9.08 -5.49
C ILE A 422 -15.05 -9.32 -5.90
N ASN A 423 -15.66 -8.34 -6.57
CA ASN A 423 -17.00 -8.50 -7.12
C ASN A 423 -17.04 -9.65 -8.15
N ARG A 424 -18.11 -10.47 -8.11
CA ARG A 424 -18.33 -11.61 -9.01
C ARG A 424 -18.18 -11.24 -10.49
N ASP A 425 -18.63 -10.06 -10.89
CA ASP A 425 -18.58 -9.63 -12.29
C ASP A 425 -17.12 -9.41 -12.76
N LEU A 426 -16.25 -8.92 -11.87
CA LEU A 426 -14.81 -8.78 -12.15
C LEU A 426 -14.10 -10.14 -12.15
N ALA A 427 -14.56 -11.11 -11.35
CA ALA A 427 -13.98 -12.46 -11.37
C ALA A 427 -14.13 -13.15 -12.74
N VAL A 428 -15.24 -12.88 -13.45
CA VAL A 428 -15.45 -13.35 -14.84
C VAL A 428 -14.42 -12.73 -15.79
N PHE A 429 -14.14 -11.43 -15.65
CA PHE A 429 -13.10 -10.74 -16.44
C PHE A 429 -11.69 -11.26 -16.13
N LEU A 430 -11.36 -11.49 -14.87
CA LEU A 430 -10.07 -12.10 -14.49
C LEU A 430 -9.92 -13.50 -15.08
N SER A 431 -11.00 -14.28 -15.11
CA SER A 431 -11.02 -15.59 -15.76
C SER A 431 -10.81 -15.47 -17.28
N MET A 432 -11.38 -14.44 -17.92
CA MET A 432 -11.15 -14.14 -19.34
C MET A 432 -9.68 -13.81 -19.60
N LEU A 433 -9.03 -13.00 -18.74
CA LEU A 433 -7.61 -12.68 -18.87
C LEU A 433 -6.72 -13.91 -18.84
N GLN A 434 -7.06 -14.94 -18.04
CA GLN A 434 -6.33 -16.20 -18.02
C GLN A 434 -6.39 -16.91 -19.39
N PHE A 435 -7.55 -16.97 -20.03
CA PHE A 435 -7.67 -17.52 -21.39
C PHE A 435 -6.94 -16.66 -22.43
N LEU A 436 -7.00 -15.33 -22.29
CA LEU A 436 -6.31 -14.42 -23.17
C LEU A 436 -4.78 -14.59 -23.10
N ARG A 437 -4.21 -14.74 -21.89
CA ARG A 437 -2.78 -15.00 -21.67
C ARG A 437 -2.27 -16.20 -22.46
N VAL A 438 -2.99 -17.32 -22.39
CA VAL A 438 -2.61 -18.54 -23.12
C VAL A 438 -2.58 -18.31 -24.63
N LYS A 439 -3.52 -17.52 -25.16
CA LYS A 439 -3.63 -17.23 -26.59
C LYS A 439 -2.54 -16.29 -27.09
N VAL A 440 -2.26 -15.24 -26.34
CA VAL A 440 -1.30 -14.22 -26.77
C VAL A 440 0.15 -14.59 -26.46
N GLN A 441 0.37 -15.70 -25.74
CA GLN A 441 1.71 -16.22 -25.48
C GLN A 441 2.46 -16.56 -26.78
N THR A 442 1.75 -17.07 -27.81
CA THR A 442 2.35 -17.34 -29.13
C THR A 442 2.72 -16.05 -29.88
N LEU A 443 2.10 -14.93 -29.52
CA LEU A 443 2.41 -13.60 -30.04
C LEU A 443 3.53 -12.91 -29.23
N GLY A 444 4.06 -13.57 -28.20
CA GLY A 444 5.07 -13.01 -27.29
C GLY A 444 4.53 -11.93 -26.35
N TRP A 445 3.22 -11.75 -26.26
CA TRP A 445 2.64 -10.73 -25.38
C TRP A 445 2.63 -11.22 -23.93
N ARG A 446 2.85 -10.29 -23.01
CA ARG A 446 2.78 -10.54 -21.56
C ARG A 446 1.67 -9.71 -20.94
N ILE A 447 0.74 -10.36 -20.25
CA ILE A 447 -0.38 -9.70 -19.55
C ILE A 447 -0.19 -9.82 -18.04
N ILE A 448 -0.13 -8.68 -17.37
CA ILE A 448 -0.10 -8.58 -15.90
C ILE A 448 -1.21 -7.65 -15.43
N THR A 449 -1.69 -7.85 -14.21
CA THR A 449 -2.61 -6.90 -13.57
C THR A 449 -1.85 -5.98 -12.63
N ARG A 450 -2.28 -4.72 -12.56
CA ARG A 450 -1.70 -3.68 -11.70
C ARG A 450 -2.74 -3.19 -10.68
N ASN A 451 -2.27 -2.59 -9.59
CA ASN A 451 -3.10 -1.84 -8.65
C ASN A 451 -2.61 -0.38 -8.57
N ASN A 452 -3.43 0.49 -7.98
CA ASN A 452 -3.01 1.82 -7.55
C ASN A 452 -2.51 1.77 -6.09
N LYS A 453 -2.30 2.92 -5.41
CA LYS A 453 -1.77 2.96 -4.03
C LYS A 453 -2.69 2.19 -3.07
N GLY A 454 -2.37 0.91 -2.85
CA GLY A 454 -3.30 -0.03 -2.23
C GLY A 454 -4.25 -0.64 -3.27
N GLY A 455 -4.61 -1.90 -3.06
CA GLY A 455 -5.46 -2.66 -3.96
C GLY A 455 -5.69 -4.05 -3.39
N LEU A 456 -6.54 -4.81 -4.07
CA LEU A 456 -6.85 -6.18 -3.69
C LEU A 456 -5.95 -7.13 -4.48
N SER A 457 -5.63 -8.26 -3.87
CA SER A 457 -4.97 -9.37 -4.52
C SER A 457 -5.87 -10.61 -4.45
N GLN A 458 -6.14 -11.28 -5.56
CA GLN A 458 -6.82 -12.58 -5.54
C GLN A 458 -6.24 -13.49 -6.61
N ASN A 459 -5.84 -14.69 -6.23
CA ASN A 459 -5.33 -15.72 -7.14
C ASN A 459 -4.17 -15.23 -8.03
N GLY A 460 -3.31 -14.35 -7.51
CA GLY A 460 -2.20 -13.77 -8.27
C GLY A 460 -2.58 -12.56 -9.14
N GLU A 461 -3.84 -12.13 -9.12
CA GLU A 461 -4.30 -10.93 -9.81
C GLU A 461 -4.37 -9.74 -8.86
N LEU A 462 -4.03 -8.55 -9.36
CA LEU A 462 -4.15 -7.28 -8.68
C LEU A 462 -5.34 -6.48 -9.18
N ILE A 463 -5.99 -5.77 -8.25
CA ILE A 463 -7.21 -5.03 -8.50
C ILE A 463 -7.03 -3.64 -7.90
N ALA A 464 -7.22 -2.64 -8.75
CA ALA A 464 -7.23 -1.24 -8.36
C ALA A 464 -8.61 -0.85 -7.81
N VAL A 465 -8.63 0.27 -7.09
CA VAL A 465 -9.87 0.82 -6.51
C VAL A 465 -10.03 2.29 -6.89
N PHE A 466 -11.27 2.74 -7.03
CA PHE A 466 -11.52 4.15 -7.29
C PHE A 466 -11.05 5.03 -6.12
N PRO A 467 -10.68 6.30 -6.39
CA PRO A 467 -10.31 7.25 -5.35
C PRO A 467 -11.45 7.47 -4.33
N GLU A 468 -11.21 7.31 -3.02
CA GLU A 468 -12.27 7.47 -1.98
C GLU A 468 -12.90 8.88 -1.85
N LYS A 469 -12.13 9.93 -2.10
CA LYS A 469 -12.53 11.34 -2.00
C LYS A 469 -12.57 11.93 -3.41
N ILE A 470 -13.76 12.24 -3.91
CA ILE A 470 -14.00 12.83 -5.24
C ILE A 470 -15.00 13.96 -5.06
N GLY A 471 -14.56 15.09 -4.49
CA GLY A 471 -15.44 16.19 -4.10
C GLY A 471 -16.48 15.83 -3.01
N LYS A 472 -17.18 16.83 -2.48
CA LYS A 472 -18.05 16.68 -1.30
C LYS A 472 -19.36 15.91 -1.56
N CYS A 473 -19.90 15.96 -2.78
CA CYS A 473 -21.25 15.45 -3.08
C CYS A 473 -21.29 14.28 -4.09
N ARG A 474 -20.16 13.60 -4.34
CA ARG A 474 -20.11 12.48 -5.29
C ARG A 474 -19.95 11.17 -4.54
N THR A 475 -20.77 10.19 -4.90
CA THR A 475 -20.82 8.87 -4.25
C THR A 475 -20.85 7.74 -5.27
N TRP A 476 -20.78 8.03 -6.57
CA TRP A 476 -20.86 7.02 -7.63
C TRP A 476 -19.70 6.01 -7.55
N HIS A 477 -18.52 6.48 -7.16
CA HIS A 477 -17.33 5.68 -6.91
C HIS A 477 -17.38 4.86 -5.63
N ARG A 478 -18.46 4.93 -4.84
CA ARG A 478 -18.67 4.16 -3.61
C ARG A 478 -19.68 3.04 -3.82
N MET A 479 -19.37 1.88 -3.28
CA MET A 479 -20.17 0.67 -3.23
C MET A 479 -20.59 0.41 -1.78
N LEU A 480 -21.83 -0.03 -1.59
CA LEU A 480 -22.32 -0.47 -0.28
C LEU A 480 -21.80 -1.88 0.01
N ILE A 481 -21.36 -2.11 1.24
CA ILE A 481 -21.08 -3.45 1.77
C ILE A 481 -22.32 -3.85 2.57
N GLU A 482 -23.16 -4.70 1.97
CA GLU A 482 -24.47 -5.07 2.54
C GLU A 482 -24.35 -5.72 3.92
N SER A 483 -23.28 -6.49 4.17
CA SER A 483 -23.04 -7.19 5.44
C SER A 483 -22.67 -6.26 6.61
N GLU A 484 -22.08 -5.10 6.34
CA GLU A 484 -21.54 -4.20 7.38
C GLU A 484 -22.28 -2.85 7.46
N GLY A 485 -23.17 -2.55 6.50
CA GLY A 485 -23.75 -1.21 6.35
C GLY A 485 -22.72 -0.12 6.03
N SER A 486 -21.49 -0.51 5.68
CA SER A 486 -20.37 0.37 5.38
C SER A 486 -20.25 0.63 3.88
N THR A 487 -19.39 1.56 3.47
CA THR A 487 -19.10 1.80 2.04
C THR A 487 -17.63 1.58 1.74
N ARG A 488 -17.34 1.04 0.56
CA ARG A 488 -16.00 0.93 -0.01
C ARG A 488 -15.92 1.60 -1.37
N PRO A 489 -14.72 1.92 -1.88
CA PRO A 489 -14.59 2.32 -3.25
C PRO A 489 -14.95 1.18 -4.22
N ARG A 490 -15.41 1.59 -5.40
CA ARG A 490 -15.64 0.72 -6.56
C ARG A 490 -14.33 0.09 -7.00
N GLN A 491 -14.38 -1.18 -7.40
CA GLN A 491 -13.22 -1.91 -7.90
C GLN A 491 -13.05 -1.74 -9.41
N VAL A 492 -11.81 -1.84 -9.89
CA VAL A 492 -11.47 -1.81 -11.32
C VAL A 492 -10.25 -2.69 -11.57
N VAL A 493 -10.35 -3.58 -12.56
CA VAL A 493 -9.21 -4.35 -13.06
C VAL A 493 -8.45 -3.49 -14.04
N TRP A 494 -7.14 -3.34 -13.80
CA TRP A 494 -6.20 -2.67 -14.69
C TRP A 494 -5.20 -3.71 -15.20
N ALA A 495 -5.47 -4.25 -16.38
CA ALA A 495 -4.59 -5.22 -17.02
C ALA A 495 -3.65 -4.51 -18.00
N GLU A 496 -2.35 -4.63 -17.77
CA GLU A 496 -1.27 -4.15 -18.64
C GLU A 496 -0.84 -5.29 -19.56
N ILE A 497 -0.81 -5.01 -20.86
CA ILE A 497 -0.36 -5.90 -21.91
C ILE A 497 0.89 -5.28 -22.52
N ASN A 498 2.01 -5.96 -22.32
CA ASN A 498 3.25 -5.66 -23.02
C ASN A 498 3.28 -6.49 -24.30
N LEU A 499 3.49 -5.83 -25.44
CA LEU A 499 3.45 -6.43 -26.79
C LEU A 499 4.77 -7.10 -27.21
N GLY A 500 5.65 -7.45 -26.26
CA GLY A 500 6.91 -8.14 -26.51
C GLY A 500 8.12 -7.21 -26.51
N ASN A 501 9.07 -7.47 -27.43
CA ASN A 501 10.42 -6.89 -27.41
C ASN A 501 10.49 -5.36 -27.61
N ASP A 502 9.39 -4.72 -28.02
CA ASP A 502 9.39 -3.31 -28.46
C ASP A 502 9.01 -2.31 -27.36
N GLU A 503 8.95 -2.73 -26.09
CA GLU A 503 8.60 -1.83 -24.96
C GLU A 503 7.26 -1.08 -25.16
N ARG A 504 6.32 -1.68 -25.90
CA ARG A 504 5.00 -1.11 -26.19
C ARG A 504 3.94 -1.68 -25.27
N TYR A 505 3.06 -0.83 -24.80
CA TYR A 505 2.02 -1.17 -23.83
C TYR A 505 0.63 -0.79 -24.31
N LEU A 506 -0.31 -1.69 -24.04
CA LEU A 506 -1.75 -1.42 -24.08
C LEU A 506 -2.42 -1.95 -22.82
N TYR A 507 -3.63 -1.49 -22.57
CA TYR A 507 -4.32 -1.69 -21.31
C TYR A 507 -5.75 -2.13 -21.53
N LEU A 508 -6.21 -3.10 -20.73
CA LEU A 508 -7.62 -3.46 -20.63
C LEU A 508 -8.15 -3.05 -19.27
N LEU A 509 -9.23 -2.28 -19.26
CA LEU A 509 -9.88 -1.83 -18.04
C LEU A 509 -11.31 -2.35 -17.95
N GLU A 510 -11.64 -2.96 -16.82
CA GLU A 510 -12.98 -3.44 -16.49
C GLU A 510 -13.37 -2.95 -15.11
N MET A 511 -14.51 -2.29 -14.97
CA MET A 511 -14.97 -1.74 -13.68
C MET A 511 -16.11 -2.55 -13.10
N GLU A 512 -16.19 -2.57 -11.77
CA GLU A 512 -17.35 -3.08 -11.06
C GLU A 512 -18.58 -2.20 -11.32
N LEU A 513 -19.75 -2.82 -11.50
CA LEU A 513 -21.03 -2.14 -11.69
C LEU A 513 -21.93 -2.24 -10.45
N LYS A 514 -22.77 -1.21 -10.24
CA LYS A 514 -23.86 -1.26 -9.27
C LYS A 514 -25.06 -2.02 -9.82
N SER A 515 -25.88 -2.57 -8.92
CA SER A 515 -27.18 -3.13 -9.27
C SER A 515 -28.01 -2.11 -10.07
N GLY A 516 -28.37 -2.46 -11.30
CA GLY A 516 -29.14 -1.61 -12.21
C GLY A 516 -28.33 -0.72 -13.16
N GLU A 517 -26.99 -0.69 -13.05
CA GLU A 517 -26.15 -0.08 -14.08
C GLU A 517 -26.08 -0.99 -15.31
N ASN A 518 -26.31 -0.42 -16.49
CA ASN A 518 -26.27 -1.10 -17.78
C ASN A 518 -25.14 -0.53 -18.66
N GLY A 519 -24.70 -1.29 -19.67
CA GLY A 519 -23.67 -0.84 -20.62
C GLY A 519 -22.25 -1.28 -20.25
N GLN A 520 -22.11 -2.53 -19.80
CA GLN A 520 -20.81 -3.13 -19.52
C GLN A 520 -19.95 -3.15 -20.80
N CYS A 521 -18.78 -2.53 -20.72
CA CYS A 521 -17.77 -2.58 -21.77
C CYS A 521 -16.38 -2.60 -21.14
N THR A 522 -15.50 -3.35 -21.79
CA THR A 522 -14.07 -3.32 -21.51
C THR A 522 -13.46 -2.17 -22.27
N ILE A 523 -12.62 -1.37 -21.61
CA ILE A 523 -11.86 -0.33 -22.28
C ILE A 523 -10.55 -0.93 -22.78
N LEU A 524 -10.24 -0.70 -24.06
CA LEU A 524 -8.89 -0.79 -24.59
C LEU A 524 -8.26 0.61 -24.56
N LEU A 525 -7.14 0.76 -23.87
CA LEU A 525 -6.43 2.04 -23.70
C LEU A 525 -4.96 1.89 -24.07
N TYR A 526 -4.38 2.89 -24.72
CA TYR A 526 -2.92 3.01 -24.89
C TYR A 526 -2.53 4.49 -24.95
N LEU A 527 -1.27 4.80 -24.62
CA LEU A 527 -0.71 6.13 -24.84
C LEU A 527 -0.39 6.31 -26.34
N ASN A 528 -0.43 7.55 -26.84
CA ASN A 528 -0.17 7.85 -28.26
C ASN A 528 1.16 7.29 -28.78
N ASP A 529 2.16 7.18 -27.91
CA ASP A 529 3.50 6.66 -28.19
C ASP A 529 3.68 5.19 -27.77
N PHE A 530 2.63 4.53 -27.28
CA PHE A 530 2.64 3.20 -26.70
C PHE A 530 3.60 3.04 -25.51
N SER A 531 4.04 4.14 -24.90
CA SER A 531 4.80 4.07 -23.66
C SER A 531 3.94 3.52 -22.51
N ARG A 532 4.61 3.15 -21.42
CA ARG A 532 3.94 2.61 -20.24
C ARG A 532 3.09 3.69 -19.56
N LEU A 533 1.82 3.39 -19.32
CA LEU A 533 0.93 4.22 -18.50
C LEU A 533 1.40 4.23 -17.04
N ASP A 534 1.64 5.42 -16.51
CA ASP A 534 1.98 5.64 -15.10
C ASP A 534 0.74 5.63 -14.18
N ASP A 535 1.00 5.43 -12.88
CA ASP A 535 -0.03 5.38 -11.84
C ASP A 535 -0.85 6.69 -11.75
N GLU A 536 -0.24 7.83 -12.08
CA GLU A 536 -0.87 9.16 -11.98
C GLU A 536 -1.91 9.35 -13.09
N THR A 537 -1.54 9.08 -14.33
CA THR A 537 -2.43 9.18 -15.50
C THR A 537 -3.60 8.22 -15.35
N PHE A 538 -3.36 7.00 -14.83
CA PHE A 538 -4.43 6.07 -14.49
C PHE A 538 -5.34 6.61 -13.38
N THR A 539 -4.79 7.20 -12.32
CA THR A 539 -5.57 7.80 -11.23
C THR A 539 -6.43 8.96 -11.73
N GLU A 540 -5.90 9.81 -12.61
CA GLU A 540 -6.63 10.91 -13.24
C GLU A 540 -7.83 10.41 -14.03
N LEU A 541 -7.65 9.33 -14.83
CA LEU A 541 -8.73 8.68 -15.55
C LEU A 541 -9.85 8.21 -14.60
N LEU A 542 -9.51 7.61 -13.45
CA LEU A 542 -10.50 7.18 -12.47
C LEU A 542 -11.24 8.36 -11.81
N ILE A 543 -10.55 9.46 -11.53
CA ILE A 543 -11.16 10.70 -11.00
C ILE A 543 -12.20 11.23 -12.00
N LEU A 544 -11.80 11.39 -13.26
CA LEU A 544 -12.67 11.90 -14.32
C LEU A 544 -13.85 10.94 -14.60
N THR A 545 -13.61 9.63 -14.58
CA THR A 545 -14.64 8.59 -14.69
C THR A 545 -15.69 8.70 -13.58
N ALA A 546 -15.25 8.88 -12.34
CA ALA A 546 -16.17 9.08 -11.23
C ALA A 546 -16.88 10.45 -11.24
N ILE A 547 -16.29 11.44 -11.91
CA ILE A 547 -16.95 12.73 -12.13
C ILE A 547 -18.08 12.62 -13.16
N GLN A 548 -17.92 11.79 -14.19
CA GLN A 548 -18.94 11.58 -15.23
C GLN A 548 -19.91 10.44 -14.91
N ASN A 549 -19.65 9.67 -13.86
CA ASN A 549 -20.41 8.47 -13.48
C ASN A 549 -20.45 7.39 -14.58
N ARG A 550 -19.40 7.34 -15.41
CA ARG A 550 -19.23 6.40 -16.53
C ARG A 550 -17.81 6.49 -17.07
N TRP A 551 -17.38 5.50 -17.85
CA TRP A 551 -16.14 5.61 -18.61
C TRP A 551 -16.13 6.90 -19.44
N THR A 552 -15.08 7.68 -19.32
CA THR A 552 -14.98 8.97 -19.99
C THR A 552 -14.55 8.85 -21.45
N ASP A 553 -14.93 9.82 -22.26
CA ASP A 553 -14.52 9.98 -23.66
C ASP A 553 -14.16 11.44 -23.94
N GLN A 554 -13.39 11.66 -25.01
CA GLN A 554 -12.93 12.99 -25.45
C GLN A 554 -14.08 13.95 -25.80
N HIS A 555 -15.29 13.43 -26.04
CA HIS A 555 -16.46 14.23 -26.42
C HIS A 555 -17.38 14.54 -25.23
N ASN A 556 -17.05 14.08 -24.01
CA ASN A 556 -17.82 14.40 -22.83
C ASN A 556 -17.79 15.90 -22.53
N LYS A 557 -18.92 16.44 -22.06
CA LYS A 557 -19.02 17.82 -21.61
C LYS A 557 -18.50 17.94 -20.18
N TRP A 558 -17.62 18.91 -19.93
CA TRP A 558 -17.05 19.16 -18.60
C TRP A 558 -17.43 20.54 -18.07
N LYS A 559 -17.49 20.66 -16.74
CA LYS A 559 -17.49 21.96 -16.07
C LYS A 559 -16.07 22.52 -16.07
N ASN A 560 -15.92 23.86 -16.13
CA ASN A 560 -14.65 24.57 -16.38
C ASN A 560 -13.42 24.00 -15.65
N LYS A 561 -13.52 23.67 -14.36
CA LYS A 561 -12.37 23.15 -13.59
C LYS A 561 -11.89 21.74 -14.01
N HIS A 562 -12.74 20.93 -14.63
CA HIS A 562 -12.39 19.58 -15.08
C HIS A 562 -12.11 19.51 -16.58
N GLN A 563 -12.51 20.53 -17.35
CA GLN A 563 -12.27 20.60 -18.79
C GLN A 563 -10.78 20.52 -19.12
N ARG A 564 -9.94 21.34 -18.46
CA ARG A 564 -8.49 21.34 -18.66
C ARG A 564 -7.85 19.98 -18.33
N ARG A 565 -8.28 19.36 -17.23
CA ARG A 565 -7.79 18.04 -16.80
C ARG A 565 -8.11 16.95 -17.84
N ALA A 566 -9.36 16.94 -18.33
CA ALA A 566 -9.78 16.02 -19.37
C ALA A 566 -9.02 16.26 -20.69
N GLU A 567 -8.86 17.50 -21.12
CA GLU A 567 -8.07 17.85 -22.31
C GLU A 567 -6.63 17.36 -22.20
N MET A 568 -5.97 17.56 -21.04
CA MET A 568 -4.61 17.07 -20.82
C MET A 568 -4.54 15.54 -20.85
N LEU A 569 -5.52 14.84 -20.27
CA LEU A 569 -5.57 13.38 -20.28
C LEU A 569 -5.76 12.84 -21.70
N PHE A 570 -6.80 13.30 -22.42
CA PHE A 570 -7.14 12.80 -23.75
C PHE A 570 -6.18 13.26 -24.85
N LYS A 571 -5.31 14.24 -24.59
CA LYS A 571 -4.15 14.51 -25.44
C LYS A 571 -3.07 13.43 -25.35
N LYS A 572 -3.04 12.65 -24.27
CA LYS A 572 -2.03 11.61 -24.02
C LYS A 572 -2.52 10.21 -24.38
N ILE A 573 -3.79 9.91 -24.09
CA ILE A 573 -4.36 8.56 -24.21
C ILE A 573 -5.30 8.42 -25.41
N ILE A 574 -5.34 7.23 -26.00
CA ILE A 574 -6.40 6.76 -26.89
C ILE A 574 -7.20 5.68 -26.16
N MET A 575 -8.53 5.74 -26.29
CA MET A 575 -9.45 4.82 -25.62
C MET A 575 -10.54 4.32 -26.58
N TYR A 576 -10.78 3.01 -26.57
CA TYR A 576 -11.87 2.34 -27.26
C TYR A 576 -12.75 1.58 -26.28
N ARG A 577 -14.08 1.63 -26.49
CA ARG A 577 -15.04 0.82 -25.74
C ARG A 577 -15.31 -0.47 -26.51
N LEU A 578 -15.00 -1.61 -25.91
CA LEU A 578 -15.24 -2.94 -26.46
C LEU A 578 -16.49 -3.53 -25.82
N ASN A 579 -17.52 -3.77 -26.63
CA ASN A 579 -18.78 -4.35 -26.15
C ASN A 579 -18.59 -5.81 -25.74
N HIS A 580 -19.32 -6.21 -24.72
CA HIS A 580 -19.30 -7.58 -24.24
C HIS A 580 -20.02 -8.52 -25.21
N PRO A 581 -19.60 -9.80 -25.28
CA PRO A 581 -20.33 -10.82 -26.01
C PRO A 581 -21.80 -10.89 -25.55
N PRO A 582 -22.75 -11.13 -26.47
CA PRO A 582 -24.15 -11.28 -26.10
C PRO A 582 -24.31 -12.49 -25.17
N VAL A 583 -24.99 -12.28 -24.04
CA VAL A 583 -25.33 -13.36 -23.10
C VAL A 583 -26.55 -14.13 -23.66
N PRO A 584 -26.49 -15.47 -23.82
CA PRO A 584 -27.64 -16.26 -24.26
C PRO A 584 -28.84 -16.08 -23.33
N LYS A 585 -30.02 -15.79 -23.88
CA LYS A 585 -31.27 -15.73 -23.10
C LYS A 585 -31.79 -17.15 -22.85
N ILE A 586 -31.74 -17.64 -21.61
CA ILE A 586 -32.41 -18.91 -21.24
C ILE A 586 -33.89 -18.62 -20.94
N LYS A 587 -34.77 -19.52 -21.38
CA LYS A 587 -36.21 -19.50 -21.08
C LYS A 587 -36.44 -19.81 -19.60
N GLN A 588 -36.74 -18.77 -18.82
CA GLN A 588 -37.51 -18.66 -17.57
C GLN A 588 -37.49 -19.73 -16.44
N PHE A 589 -36.89 -20.91 -16.54
CA PHE A 589 -36.99 -21.94 -15.49
C PHE A 589 -35.76 -22.18 -14.62
N ASP A 590 -34.57 -21.67 -14.99
CA ASP A 590 -33.39 -21.73 -14.12
C ASP A 590 -32.92 -20.31 -13.77
N LYS A 591 -33.07 -19.94 -12.49
CA LYS A 591 -32.60 -18.67 -11.91
C LYS A 591 -31.08 -18.67 -11.62
N GLU A 592 -30.30 -19.44 -12.37
CA GLU A 592 -28.85 -19.24 -12.39
C GLU A 592 -28.56 -18.16 -13.44
N LYS A 593 -28.07 -16.99 -13.00
CA LYS A 593 -27.63 -15.90 -13.88
C LYS A 593 -26.75 -16.52 -14.97
N THR A 594 -27.17 -16.44 -16.24
CA THR A 594 -26.33 -16.83 -17.37
C THR A 594 -25.05 -16.01 -17.33
N GLN A 595 -23.95 -16.65 -16.95
CA GLN A 595 -22.66 -15.99 -16.86
C GLN A 595 -22.03 -15.89 -18.25
N LEU A 596 -21.41 -14.75 -18.50
CA LEU A 596 -20.68 -14.48 -19.73
C LEU A 596 -19.53 -15.50 -19.87
N ASN A 597 -19.42 -16.16 -21.02
CA ASN A 597 -18.39 -17.20 -21.21
C ASN A 597 -17.00 -16.56 -21.38
N PRO A 598 -16.06 -16.75 -20.43
CA PRO A 598 -14.76 -16.07 -20.46
C PRO A 598 -13.91 -16.46 -21.68
N LYS A 599 -14.01 -17.70 -22.16
CA LYS A 599 -13.25 -18.18 -23.31
C LYS A 599 -13.73 -17.52 -24.61
N LEU A 600 -15.04 -17.45 -24.82
CA LEU A 600 -15.61 -16.76 -25.98
C LEU A 600 -15.27 -15.26 -25.96
N TRP A 601 -15.36 -14.65 -24.78
CA TRP A 601 -15.00 -13.24 -24.59
C TRP A 601 -13.53 -12.99 -24.96
N SER A 602 -12.62 -13.86 -24.53
CA SER A 602 -11.19 -13.72 -24.88
C SER A 602 -10.93 -13.75 -26.38
N ASN A 603 -11.70 -14.52 -27.16
CA ASN A 603 -11.58 -14.57 -28.62
C ASN A 603 -11.98 -13.23 -29.26
N ILE A 604 -13.19 -12.79 -28.93
CA ILE A 604 -13.77 -11.55 -29.48
C ILE A 604 -12.87 -10.36 -29.12
N LEU A 605 -12.34 -10.35 -27.90
CA LEU A 605 -11.46 -9.28 -27.44
C LEU A 605 -10.12 -9.28 -28.20
N LEU A 606 -9.50 -10.44 -28.41
CA LEU A 606 -8.27 -10.55 -29.20
C LEU A 606 -8.48 -10.11 -30.66
N GLU A 607 -9.58 -10.52 -31.28
CA GLU A 607 -9.96 -10.10 -32.63
C GLU A 607 -10.12 -8.58 -32.71
N LYS A 608 -10.83 -7.99 -31.73
CA LYS A 608 -11.04 -6.54 -31.67
C LYS A 608 -9.76 -5.75 -31.42
N ILE A 609 -8.87 -6.24 -30.56
CA ILE A 609 -7.54 -5.62 -30.35
C ILE A 609 -6.78 -5.63 -31.68
N THR A 610 -6.75 -6.75 -32.38
CA THR A 610 -6.05 -6.90 -33.66
C THR A 610 -6.64 -6.02 -34.76
N GLU A 611 -7.97 -5.86 -34.79
CA GLU A 611 -8.67 -4.98 -35.74
C GLU A 611 -8.33 -3.49 -35.51
N LEU A 612 -8.35 -3.06 -34.25
CA LEU A 612 -8.07 -1.68 -33.86
C LEU A 612 -6.58 -1.33 -33.91
N LEU A 613 -5.72 -2.36 -33.92
CA LEU A 613 -4.28 -2.25 -34.00
C LEU A 613 -3.79 -3.08 -35.22
N PRO A 614 -4.05 -2.62 -36.48
CA PRO A 614 -3.80 -3.42 -37.67
C PRO A 614 -2.32 -3.51 -38.09
N TYR A 615 -1.45 -2.63 -37.59
CA TYR A 615 -0.02 -2.58 -37.94
C TYR A 615 0.86 -3.61 -37.21
N TRP A 616 0.26 -4.60 -36.52
CA TRP A 616 0.95 -5.42 -35.51
C TRP A 616 0.81 -6.93 -35.73
N LYS A 617 0.64 -7.35 -36.99
CA LYS A 617 0.73 -8.77 -37.40
C LYS A 617 2.16 -9.24 -37.54
#